data_AF-A0A6J1P2U5-F1
#
_entry.id   AF-A0A6J1P2U5-F1
#
_cell.length_a   1.000
_cell.length_b   1.000
_cell.length_c   1.000
_cell.angle_alpha   90.00
_cell.angle_beta   90.00
_cell.angle_gamma   90.00
#
_symmetry.space_group_name_H-M   'P 1'
#
loop_
_entity.id
_entity.type
_entity.pdbx_description
1 polymer ?
#
loop_
_entity_poly.entity_id
_entity_poly.type
_entity_poly.pdbx_seq_one_letter_code
_entity_poly.pdbx_strand_id
1 'polypeptide(L)'
;MGDLKISSPNNEEKICEIDPIYDIIDYLVRCANISFKNPHYNKAEIRTSEKIQVAYKMYTQSPTQFLIQFGKYLSPNHIEYFQNVEINNTNKDYKACIEQLKLYHSNECKNKRIRNRRYRAMQKLQDTDYFSEKQMMYRNPLLYEQLVGQYMTDEEKLERDGADNENLTFLSMILETVDRNEMRETKNRQMLIEGETSTQTLQDTESTPSQGKRWGDFDVPDTKPNYIPETEKRCMINANERNLLREEFLQEMCSSFIEGRDIDFDYDSVDNNEEYDDLQQMSRDAEDKYFDSEDNDAETLEEHMQHVQEYGRKKSNDSNSDTLDVFMQHISNKLQQS
;
A
#
# COMPACT_ATOMS: atom_id res chain seq x y z
N MET A 1 -39.98 -22.53 74.58
CA MET A 1 -39.97 -21.07 74.81
C MET A 1 -38.53 -20.62 74.63
N GLY A 2 -38.23 -19.77 73.64
CA GLY A 2 -36.91 -19.14 73.49
C GLY A 2 -36.28 -19.34 72.11
N ASP A 3 -36.44 -18.34 71.26
CA ASP A 3 -35.86 -18.13 69.94
C ASP A 3 -34.33 -18.01 69.94
N LEU A 4 -33.69 -18.30 68.79
CA LEU A 4 -32.63 -17.45 68.25
C LEU A 4 -32.46 -17.71 66.75
N LYS A 5 -33.10 -16.82 65.96
CA LYS A 5 -32.84 -16.63 64.53
C LYS A 5 -31.39 -16.19 64.35
N ILE A 6 -30.61 -16.98 63.62
CA ILE A 6 -29.33 -16.53 63.05
C ILE A 6 -29.65 -15.98 61.67
N SER A 7 -29.67 -14.65 61.58
CA SER A 7 -29.70 -13.92 60.32
C SER A 7 -28.31 -13.99 59.67
N SER A 8 -28.18 -14.77 58.60
CA SER A 8 -27.07 -14.60 57.66
C SER A 8 -27.38 -13.40 56.76
N PRO A 9 -26.46 -12.44 56.58
CA PRO A 9 -26.66 -11.39 55.60
C PRO A 9 -26.41 -11.98 54.20
N ASN A 10 -27.36 -11.75 53.30
CA ASN A 10 -27.19 -11.92 51.87
C ASN A 10 -26.08 -10.99 51.40
N ASN A 11 -24.86 -11.51 51.25
CA ASN A 11 -23.88 -10.93 50.34
C ASN A 11 -24.20 -11.50 48.97
N GLU A 12 -25.12 -10.85 48.27
CA GLU A 12 -25.16 -10.91 46.81
C GLU A 12 -23.83 -10.31 46.32
N GLU A 13 -22.87 -11.18 46.03
CA GLU A 13 -21.72 -10.85 45.20
C GLU A 13 -22.27 -10.40 43.84
N LYS A 14 -22.43 -9.08 43.67
CA LYS A 14 -22.53 -8.47 42.35
C LYS A 14 -21.27 -8.85 41.61
N ILE A 15 -21.40 -9.84 40.73
CA ILE A 15 -20.44 -10.11 39.67
C ILE A 15 -20.33 -8.79 38.90
N CYS A 16 -19.26 -8.05 39.13
CA CYS A 16 -18.93 -6.88 38.32
C CYS A 16 -18.70 -7.41 36.91
N GLU A 17 -19.68 -7.28 36.03
CA GLU A 17 -19.47 -7.42 34.59
C GLU A 17 -18.36 -6.42 34.22
N ILE A 18 -17.16 -6.94 33.95
CA ILE A 18 -16.03 -6.13 33.53
C ILE A 18 -16.37 -5.66 32.13
N ASP A 19 -16.68 -4.37 32.00
CA ASP A 19 -16.94 -3.75 30.70
C ASP A 19 -15.68 -3.87 29.83
N PRO A 20 -15.75 -4.56 28.67
CA PRO A 20 -14.59 -4.80 27.81
C PRO A 20 -14.02 -3.51 27.22
N ILE A 21 -14.67 -2.36 27.41
CA ILE A 21 -14.11 -1.05 27.06
C ILE A 21 -12.72 -0.80 27.67
N TYR A 22 -12.46 -1.31 28.88
CA TYR A 22 -11.16 -1.14 29.52
C TYR A 22 -10.04 -1.88 28.77
N ASP A 23 -10.33 -3.07 28.26
CA ASP A 23 -9.40 -3.86 27.46
C ASP A 23 -9.15 -3.20 26.09
N ILE A 24 -10.21 -2.64 25.48
CA ILE A 24 -10.11 -1.90 24.22
C ILE A 24 -9.24 -0.64 24.40
N ILE A 25 -9.43 0.09 25.49
CA ILE A 25 -8.63 1.29 25.79
C ILE A 25 -7.18 0.90 26.13
N ASP A 26 -6.96 -0.19 26.88
CA ASP A 26 -5.61 -0.68 27.15
C ASP A 26 -4.89 -1.07 25.85
N TYR A 27 -5.58 -1.73 24.92
CA TYR A 27 -5.07 -2.00 23.58
C TYR A 27 -4.67 -0.71 22.85
N LEU A 28 -5.56 0.30 22.82
CA LEU A 28 -5.27 1.59 22.18
C LEU A 28 -4.01 2.25 22.79
N VAL A 29 -3.84 2.18 24.11
CA VAL A 29 -2.69 2.79 24.79
C VAL A 29 -1.39 2.04 24.48
N ARG A 30 -1.45 0.73 24.20
CA ARG A 30 -0.29 -0.06 23.74
C ARG A 30 0.06 0.22 22.28
N CYS A 31 -0.87 0.69 21.46
CA CYS A 31 -0.57 1.14 20.10
C CYS A 31 0.31 2.41 20.17
N ALA A 32 1.58 2.27 19.79
CA ALA A 32 2.64 3.27 20.03
C ALA A 32 2.43 4.64 19.34
N ASN A 33 1.47 4.75 18.40
CA ASN A 33 1.30 5.93 17.54
C ASN A 33 0.14 6.85 17.95
N ILE A 34 -0.53 6.60 19.08
CA ILE A 34 -1.70 7.39 19.47
C ILE A 34 -1.31 8.58 20.35
N SER A 35 -1.55 9.80 19.85
CA SER A 35 -1.52 11.00 20.68
C SER A 35 -2.85 11.18 21.41
N PHE A 36 -2.80 11.09 22.74
CA PHE A 36 -3.95 11.33 23.63
C PHE A 36 -4.10 12.80 24.06
N LYS A 37 -3.34 13.74 23.44
CA LYS A 37 -3.37 15.18 23.75
C LYS A 37 -3.43 16.05 22.50
N ASN A 38 -3.97 17.26 22.68
CA ASN A 38 -3.87 18.35 21.71
C ASN A 38 -2.39 18.70 21.45
N PRO A 39 -1.94 18.77 20.18
CA PRO A 39 -0.54 19.02 19.82
C PRO A 39 0.07 20.30 20.39
N HIS A 40 -0.76 21.26 20.81
CA HIS A 40 -0.33 22.56 21.30
C HIS A 40 0.00 22.64 22.80
N TYR A 41 -0.26 21.60 23.60
CA TYR A 41 0.03 21.62 25.04
C TYR A 41 0.87 20.41 25.48
N ASN A 42 2.17 20.67 25.63
CA ASN A 42 3.11 20.00 26.55
C ASN A 42 3.65 18.61 26.12
N LYS A 43 4.95 18.61 25.71
CA LYS A 43 5.83 17.46 25.42
C LYS A 43 6.22 16.65 26.70
N ALA A 44 5.26 16.37 27.57
CA ALA A 44 5.49 15.45 28.68
C ALA A 44 4.77 14.14 28.34
N GLU A 45 5.54 13.07 28.14
CA GLU A 45 5.02 11.71 28.00
C GLU A 45 4.09 11.42 29.19
N ILE A 46 2.80 11.38 28.89
CA ILE A 46 1.76 11.07 29.86
C ILE A 46 1.97 9.60 30.27
N ARG A 47 1.92 9.31 31.57
CA ARG A 47 1.94 7.94 32.06
C ARG A 47 0.82 7.12 31.44
N THR A 48 1.09 5.85 31.17
CA THR A 48 0.15 4.89 30.56
C THR A 48 -1.21 4.87 31.27
N SER A 49 -1.21 4.93 32.60
CA SER A 49 -2.41 4.96 33.44
C SER A 49 -3.28 6.21 33.24
N GLU A 50 -2.65 7.36 33.01
CA GLU A 50 -3.36 8.63 32.79
C GLU A 50 -3.98 8.67 31.38
N LYS A 51 -3.32 8.08 30.37
CA LYS A 51 -3.89 7.93 29.02
C LYS A 51 -5.19 7.11 29.03
N ILE A 52 -5.20 5.99 29.78
CA ILE A 52 -6.39 5.15 29.95
C ILE A 52 -7.54 5.95 30.58
N GLN A 53 -7.26 6.70 31.65
CA GLN A 53 -8.28 7.52 32.33
C GLN A 53 -8.84 8.62 31.43
N VAL A 54 -8.00 9.29 30.64
CA VAL A 54 -8.43 10.32 29.69
C VAL A 54 -9.31 9.73 28.60
N ALA A 55 -8.90 8.61 28.01
CA ALA A 55 -9.66 7.91 26.98
C ALA A 55 -11.02 7.42 27.51
N TYR A 56 -11.05 6.84 28.71
CA TYR A 56 -12.29 6.38 29.35
C TYR A 56 -13.23 7.55 29.66
N LYS A 57 -12.70 8.63 30.23
CA LYS A 57 -13.48 9.85 30.48
C LYS A 57 -14.06 10.40 29.18
N MET A 58 -13.29 10.42 28.11
CA MET A 58 -13.76 10.88 26.80
C MET A 58 -14.88 9.99 26.25
N TYR A 59 -14.75 8.67 26.37
CA TYR A 59 -15.79 7.72 25.98
C TYR A 59 -17.08 7.93 26.78
N THR A 60 -17.00 8.03 28.11
CA THR A 60 -18.19 8.26 28.96
C THR A 60 -18.90 9.59 28.69
N GLN A 61 -18.16 10.62 28.26
CA GLN A 61 -18.74 11.92 27.92
C GLN A 61 -19.33 11.94 26.50
N SER A 62 -18.60 11.42 25.51
CA SER A 62 -19.01 11.39 24.12
C SER A 62 -18.42 10.16 23.40
N PRO A 63 -19.20 9.07 23.31
CA PRO A 63 -18.80 7.87 22.58
C PRO A 63 -18.51 8.13 21.10
N THR A 64 -19.28 9.01 20.45
CA THR A 64 -19.07 9.36 19.04
C THR A 64 -17.74 10.06 18.83
N GLN A 65 -17.40 11.04 19.68
CA GLN A 65 -16.12 11.75 19.57
C GLN A 65 -14.94 10.82 19.82
N PHE A 66 -15.08 9.87 20.74
CA PHE A 66 -14.09 8.82 20.98
C PHE A 66 -13.84 7.99 19.72
N LEU A 67 -14.89 7.56 19.02
CA LEU A 67 -14.77 6.79 17.78
C LEU A 67 -14.15 7.60 16.63
N ILE A 68 -14.50 8.88 16.49
CA ILE A 68 -13.90 9.75 15.47
C ILE A 68 -12.39 9.89 15.68
N GLN A 69 -11.95 10.04 16.93
CA GLN A 69 -10.55 10.28 17.24
C GLN A 69 -9.70 9.00 17.25
N PHE A 70 -10.20 7.92 17.85
CA PHE A 70 -9.43 6.69 18.08
C PHE A 70 -9.84 5.51 17.20
N GLY A 71 -10.95 5.62 16.46
CA GLY A 71 -11.52 4.52 15.69
C GLY A 71 -10.59 3.96 14.62
N LYS A 72 -9.71 4.79 14.03
CA LYS A 72 -8.72 4.35 13.05
C LYS A 72 -7.69 3.35 13.62
N TYR A 73 -7.46 3.37 14.93
CA TYR A 73 -6.49 2.50 15.60
C TYR A 73 -7.13 1.25 16.22
N LEU A 74 -8.46 1.13 16.18
CA LEU A 74 -9.17 -0.03 16.71
C LEU A 74 -9.02 -1.24 15.81
N SER A 75 -9.14 -2.44 16.38
CA SER A 75 -9.25 -3.68 15.61
C SER A 75 -10.70 -3.88 15.13
N PRO A 76 -10.94 -4.69 14.07
CA PRO A 76 -12.30 -5.03 13.63
C PRO A 76 -13.18 -5.61 14.74
N ASN A 77 -12.60 -6.43 15.63
CA ASN A 77 -13.29 -7.04 16.76
C ASN A 77 -13.74 -6.00 17.80
N HIS A 78 -12.97 -4.92 17.98
CA HIS A 78 -13.37 -3.83 18.89
C HIS A 78 -14.56 -3.05 18.33
N ILE A 79 -14.69 -2.94 17.00
CA ILE A 79 -15.81 -2.25 16.35
C ILE A 79 -17.13 -3.00 16.57
N GLU A 80 -17.07 -4.34 16.62
CA GLU A 80 -18.24 -5.17 16.91
C GLU A 80 -18.80 -4.89 18.32
N TYR A 81 -17.93 -4.67 19.30
CA TYR A 81 -18.37 -4.23 20.63
C TYR A 81 -19.19 -2.93 20.54
N PHE A 82 -18.66 -1.89 19.87
CA PHE A 82 -19.35 -0.60 19.76
C PHE A 82 -20.67 -0.66 19.00
N GLN A 83 -20.84 -1.66 18.11
CA GLN A 83 -22.09 -1.92 17.41
C GLN A 83 -23.19 -2.45 18.33
N ASN A 84 -22.83 -3.24 19.33
CA ASN A 84 -23.78 -3.90 20.24
C ASN A 84 -24.21 -2.99 21.40
N VAL A 85 -23.59 -1.82 21.56
CA VAL A 85 -23.96 -0.83 22.57
C VAL A 85 -25.29 -0.17 22.21
N GLU A 86 -26.19 0.00 23.19
CA GLU A 86 -27.54 0.58 23.01
C GLU A 86 -27.55 1.95 22.32
N ILE A 87 -26.49 2.74 22.51
CA ILE A 87 -26.28 4.05 21.90
C ILE A 87 -26.35 3.98 20.36
N ASN A 88 -25.94 2.85 19.77
CA ASN A 88 -26.01 2.63 18.32
C ASN A 88 -27.44 2.64 17.76
N ASN A 89 -28.42 2.21 18.55
CA ASN A 89 -29.82 2.20 18.12
C ASN A 89 -30.49 3.58 18.24
N THR A 90 -29.92 4.47 19.05
CA THR A 90 -30.54 5.77 19.38
C THR A 90 -29.92 6.93 18.61
N ASN A 91 -28.61 6.89 18.36
CA ASN A 91 -27.88 7.99 17.76
C ASN A 91 -27.45 7.66 16.32
N LYS A 92 -28.01 8.40 15.35
CA LYS A 92 -27.71 8.22 13.92
C LYS A 92 -26.24 8.52 13.57
N ASP A 93 -25.65 9.54 14.17
CA ASP A 93 -24.27 9.95 13.89
C ASP A 93 -23.27 8.90 14.41
N TYR A 94 -23.57 8.33 15.58
CA TYR A 94 -22.80 7.22 16.13
C TYR A 94 -22.86 5.98 15.22
N LYS A 95 -24.06 5.63 14.74
CA LYS A 95 -24.25 4.53 13.80
C LYS A 95 -23.49 4.75 12.49
N ALA A 96 -23.58 5.95 11.91
CA ALA A 96 -22.84 6.31 10.71
C ALA A 96 -21.32 6.22 10.91
N CYS A 97 -20.82 6.64 12.08
CA CYS A 97 -19.41 6.53 12.43
C CYS A 97 -18.94 5.05 12.47
N ILE A 98 -19.74 4.14 13.04
CA ILE A 98 -19.43 2.71 13.04
C ILE A 98 -19.42 2.13 11.62
N GLU A 99 -20.39 2.49 10.78
CA GLU A 99 -20.45 2.04 9.39
C GLU A 99 -19.21 2.51 8.61
N GLN A 100 -18.80 3.77 8.78
CA GLN A 100 -17.57 4.30 8.20
C GLN A 100 -16.31 3.57 8.70
N LEU A 101 -16.23 3.27 10.00
CA LEU A 101 -15.09 2.53 10.55
C LEU A 101 -15.02 1.10 10.04
N LYS A 102 -16.16 0.42 9.87
CA LYS A 102 -16.20 -0.91 9.25
C LYS A 102 -15.68 -0.89 7.81
N LEU A 103 -16.09 0.11 7.02
CA LEU A 103 -15.57 0.30 5.67
C LEU A 103 -14.06 0.58 5.71
N TYR A 104 -13.62 1.47 6.59
CA TYR A 104 -12.20 1.80 6.76
C TYR A 104 -11.35 0.56 7.10
N HIS A 105 -11.82 -0.30 8.00
CA HIS A 105 -11.13 -1.52 8.41
C HIS A 105 -11.37 -2.72 7.50
N SER A 106 -12.15 -2.55 6.42
CA SER A 106 -12.30 -3.59 5.41
C SER A 106 -10.96 -3.88 4.73
N ASN A 107 -10.75 -5.15 4.34
CA ASN A 107 -9.53 -5.56 3.64
C ASN A 107 -9.35 -4.79 2.33
N GLU A 108 -10.43 -4.48 1.61
CA GLU A 108 -10.37 -3.73 0.36
C GLU A 108 -9.87 -2.29 0.60
N CYS A 109 -10.45 -1.56 1.54
CA CYS A 109 -9.99 -0.21 1.87
C CYS A 109 -8.57 -0.22 2.44
N LYS A 110 -8.23 -1.21 3.28
CA LYS A 110 -6.86 -1.37 3.80
C LYS A 110 -5.85 -1.59 2.67
N ASN A 111 -6.15 -2.49 1.74
CA ASN A 111 -5.27 -2.78 0.60
C ASN A 111 -5.14 -1.57 -0.33
N LYS A 112 -6.23 -0.83 -0.59
CA LYS A 112 -6.19 0.43 -1.34
C LYS A 112 -5.31 1.47 -0.67
N ARG A 113 -5.44 1.67 0.66
CA ARG A 113 -4.57 2.58 1.41
C ARG A 113 -3.11 2.17 1.34
N ILE A 114 -2.80 0.89 1.55
CA ILE A 114 -1.43 0.37 1.46
C ILE A 114 -0.87 0.61 0.07
N ARG A 115 -1.62 0.27 -0.99
CA ARG A 115 -1.22 0.48 -2.38
C ARG A 115 -0.94 1.96 -2.67
N ASN A 116 -1.80 2.87 -2.19
CA ASN A 116 -1.63 4.31 -2.36
C ASN A 116 -0.41 4.85 -1.57
N ARG A 117 -0.19 4.39 -0.33
CA ARG A 117 1.00 4.73 0.46
C ARG A 117 2.28 4.27 -0.21
N ARG A 118 2.31 3.02 -0.67
CA ARG A 118 3.45 2.47 -1.43
C ARG A 118 3.66 3.22 -2.73
N TYR A 119 2.61 3.58 -3.47
CA TYR A 119 2.74 4.42 -4.67
C TYR A 119 3.38 5.78 -4.34
N ARG A 120 3.00 6.42 -3.22
CA ARG A 120 3.62 7.67 -2.77
C ARG A 120 5.07 7.48 -2.31
N ALA A 121 5.40 6.37 -1.68
CA ALA A 121 6.78 6.02 -1.36
C ALA A 121 7.62 5.78 -2.62
N MET A 122 7.06 5.06 -3.59
CA MET A 122 7.68 4.81 -4.90
C MET A 122 8.02 6.12 -5.60
N GLN A 123 7.09 7.08 -5.64
CA GLN A 123 7.33 8.41 -6.22
C GLN A 123 8.50 9.14 -5.53
N LYS A 124 8.60 9.06 -4.20
CA LYS A 124 9.75 9.66 -3.48
C LYS A 124 11.06 8.91 -3.76
N LEU A 125 11.00 7.60 -4.00
CA LEU A 125 12.16 6.76 -4.28
C LEU A 125 12.64 6.87 -5.73
N GLN A 126 11.82 7.37 -6.66
CA GLN A 126 12.23 7.61 -8.06
C GLN A 126 13.38 8.64 -8.16
N ASP A 127 13.47 9.56 -7.20
CA ASP A 127 14.56 10.53 -7.12
C ASP A 127 15.86 9.92 -6.54
N THR A 128 15.82 8.67 -6.09
CA THR A 128 16.95 7.95 -5.49
C THR A 128 17.47 6.85 -6.41
N ASP A 129 18.62 6.25 -6.05
CA ASP A 129 19.21 5.15 -6.82
C ASP A 129 18.38 3.85 -6.78
N TYR A 130 17.32 3.78 -5.97
CA TYR A 130 16.51 2.57 -5.79
C TYR A 130 15.96 2.01 -7.11
N PHE A 131 15.41 2.88 -7.96
CA PHE A 131 14.87 2.52 -9.29
C PHE A 131 15.89 2.67 -10.42
N SER A 132 17.19 2.78 -10.10
CA SER A 132 18.23 2.69 -11.13
C SER A 132 18.25 1.29 -11.76
N GLU A 133 18.58 1.21 -13.05
CA GLU A 133 18.63 -0.06 -13.78
C GLU A 133 19.54 -1.08 -13.07
N LYS A 134 20.68 -0.62 -12.55
CA LYS A 134 21.63 -1.46 -11.81
C LYS A 134 21.03 -2.04 -10.52
N GLN A 135 20.32 -1.24 -9.72
CA GLN A 135 19.68 -1.72 -8.49
C GLN A 135 18.50 -2.64 -8.78
N MET A 136 17.71 -2.36 -9.82
CA MET A 136 16.63 -3.25 -10.25
C MET A 136 17.17 -4.60 -10.74
N MET A 137 18.27 -4.58 -11.51
CA MET A 137 18.94 -5.79 -11.98
C MET A 137 19.45 -6.65 -10.82
N TYR A 138 20.01 -6.03 -9.77
CA TYR A 138 20.47 -6.75 -8.58
C TYR A 138 19.33 -7.48 -7.87
N ARG A 139 18.19 -6.79 -7.68
CA ARG A 139 17.01 -7.33 -7.01
C ARG A 139 16.30 -8.43 -7.81
N ASN A 140 16.24 -8.27 -9.14
CA ASN A 140 15.60 -9.26 -10.01
C ASN A 140 16.44 -9.58 -11.26
N PRO A 141 17.51 -10.38 -11.11
CA PRO A 141 18.46 -10.64 -12.19
C PRO A 141 17.90 -11.55 -13.29
N LEU A 142 16.94 -12.44 -13.00
CA LEU A 142 16.32 -13.26 -14.04
C LEU A 142 15.42 -12.43 -14.96
N LEU A 143 14.53 -11.61 -14.37
CA LEU A 143 13.64 -10.75 -15.14
C LEU A 143 14.44 -9.77 -16.00
N TYR A 144 15.52 -9.21 -15.45
CA TYR A 144 16.41 -8.34 -16.20
C TYR A 144 17.04 -9.07 -17.39
N GLU A 145 17.52 -10.30 -17.22
CA GLU A 145 18.07 -11.08 -18.31
C GLU A 145 17.04 -11.32 -19.42
N GLN A 146 15.81 -11.69 -19.05
CA GLN A 146 14.72 -12.00 -19.98
C GLN A 146 14.25 -10.78 -20.77
N LEU A 147 14.19 -9.60 -20.15
CA LEU A 147 13.67 -8.40 -20.83
C LEU A 147 14.78 -7.54 -21.45
N VAL A 148 15.95 -7.44 -20.81
CA VAL A 148 17.01 -6.50 -21.22
C VAL A 148 18.29 -7.24 -21.59
N GLY A 149 18.82 -8.08 -20.70
CA GLY A 149 20.16 -8.66 -20.79
C GLY A 149 20.41 -9.50 -22.04
N GLN A 150 19.43 -10.28 -22.50
CA GLN A 150 19.55 -11.12 -23.70
C GLN A 150 19.64 -10.32 -25.02
N TYR A 151 19.24 -9.05 -25.00
CA TYR A 151 19.25 -8.16 -26.17
C TYR A 151 20.35 -7.10 -26.11
N MET A 152 21.25 -7.18 -25.11
CA MET A 152 22.44 -6.34 -25.04
C MET A 152 23.59 -6.95 -25.83
N THR A 153 24.41 -6.11 -26.47
CA THR A 153 25.65 -6.58 -27.11
C THR A 153 26.73 -6.87 -26.08
N ASP A 154 27.76 -7.63 -26.46
CA ASP A 154 28.87 -7.94 -25.55
C ASP A 154 29.62 -6.67 -25.14
N GLU A 155 29.71 -5.68 -26.03
CA GLU A 155 30.29 -4.37 -25.73
C GLU A 155 29.44 -3.59 -24.72
N GLU A 156 28.11 -3.56 -24.89
CA GLU A 156 27.20 -2.90 -23.94
C GLU A 156 27.22 -3.59 -22.56
N LYS A 157 27.30 -4.93 -22.53
CA LYS A 157 27.45 -5.70 -21.30
C LYS A 157 28.78 -5.36 -20.63
N LEU A 158 29.87 -5.28 -21.38
CA LEU A 158 31.20 -4.91 -20.87
C LEU A 158 31.25 -3.47 -20.35
N GLU A 159 30.53 -2.54 -20.97
CA GLU A 159 30.43 -1.15 -20.50
C GLU A 159 29.64 -1.06 -19.19
N ARG A 160 28.51 -1.78 -19.10
CA ARG A 160 27.71 -1.88 -17.87
C ARG A 160 28.50 -2.51 -16.71
N ASP A 161 29.22 -3.60 -17.03
CA ASP A 161 29.97 -4.42 -16.09
C ASP A 161 31.39 -3.87 -15.84
N GLY A 162 31.82 -2.91 -16.66
CA GLY A 162 33.11 -2.27 -16.58
C GLY A 162 33.11 -1.25 -15.46
N ALA A 163 33.62 -1.65 -14.30
CA ALA A 163 34.03 -0.69 -13.29
C ALA A 163 35.17 0.19 -13.85
N ASP A 164 35.23 1.46 -13.46
CA ASP A 164 36.29 2.40 -13.83
C ASP A 164 37.67 1.85 -13.43
N ASN A 165 38.32 1.12 -14.35
CA ASN A 165 39.58 0.39 -14.14
C ASN A 165 40.74 1.26 -13.63
N GLU A 166 40.58 2.58 -13.66
CA GLU A 166 41.57 3.54 -13.17
C GLU A 166 41.54 3.71 -11.64
N ASN A 167 40.43 3.38 -10.96
CA ASN A 167 40.25 3.61 -9.51
C ASN A 167 39.79 2.37 -8.70
N LEU A 168 39.80 1.16 -9.26
CA LEU A 168 39.40 -0.04 -8.50
C LEU A 168 40.41 -0.39 -7.40
N THR A 169 39.94 -0.30 -6.16
CA THR A 169 40.65 -0.88 -5.02
C THR A 169 40.39 -2.39 -5.00
N PHE A 170 41.32 -3.19 -4.49
CA PHE A 170 41.12 -4.64 -4.33
C PHE A 170 39.80 -4.99 -3.62
N LEU A 171 39.40 -4.18 -2.63
CA LEU A 171 38.11 -4.30 -1.96
C LEU A 171 36.92 -4.11 -2.91
N SER A 172 36.95 -3.13 -3.82
CA SER A 172 35.84 -2.92 -4.76
C SER A 172 35.72 -4.08 -5.75
N MET A 173 36.86 -4.64 -6.19
CA MET A 173 36.87 -5.84 -7.03
C MET A 173 36.29 -7.06 -6.29
N ILE A 174 36.63 -7.25 -5.01
CA ILE A 174 36.04 -8.33 -4.20
C ILE A 174 34.53 -8.11 -4.05
N LEU A 175 34.09 -6.92 -3.65
CA LEU A 175 32.66 -6.63 -3.48
C LEU A 175 31.89 -6.88 -4.78
N GLU A 176 32.41 -6.42 -5.92
CA GLU A 176 31.81 -6.66 -7.23
C GLU A 176 31.72 -8.17 -7.57
N THR A 177 32.75 -8.95 -7.22
CA THR A 177 32.71 -10.41 -7.44
C THR A 177 31.68 -11.10 -6.54
N VAL A 178 31.49 -10.61 -5.32
CA VAL A 178 30.47 -11.11 -4.39
C VAL A 178 29.08 -10.78 -4.93
N ASP A 179 28.84 -9.52 -5.31
CA ASP A 179 27.58 -9.05 -5.87
C ASP A 179 27.20 -9.86 -7.13
N ARG A 180 28.18 -10.11 -8.02
CA ARG A 180 27.98 -10.95 -9.22
C ARG A 180 27.63 -12.39 -8.90
N ASN A 181 28.29 -12.97 -7.90
CA ASN A 181 27.99 -14.33 -7.48
C ASN A 181 26.58 -14.41 -6.88
N GLU A 182 26.20 -13.45 -6.04
CA GLU A 182 24.86 -13.36 -5.45
C GLU A 182 23.78 -13.21 -6.52
N MET A 183 23.95 -12.28 -7.47
CA MET A 183 23.02 -12.13 -8.60
C MET A 183 22.87 -13.44 -9.40
N ARG A 184 23.98 -14.15 -9.64
CA ARG A 184 23.93 -15.44 -10.34
C ARG A 184 23.18 -16.51 -9.55
N GLU A 185 23.38 -16.59 -8.25
CA GLU A 185 22.65 -17.53 -7.37
C GLU A 185 21.16 -17.19 -7.31
N THR A 186 20.81 -15.91 -7.17
CA THR A 186 19.42 -15.43 -7.19
C THR A 186 18.75 -15.73 -8.52
N LYS A 187 19.41 -15.45 -9.66
CA LYS A 187 18.92 -15.80 -11.00
C LYS A 187 18.65 -17.30 -11.14
N ASN A 188 19.59 -18.15 -10.70
CA ASN A 188 19.43 -19.60 -10.74
C ASN A 188 18.25 -20.09 -9.90
N ARG A 189 18.05 -19.51 -8.70
CA ARG A 189 16.91 -19.80 -7.84
C ARG A 189 15.59 -19.41 -8.51
N GLN A 190 15.51 -18.22 -9.07
CA GLN A 190 14.32 -17.73 -9.77
C GLN A 190 13.96 -18.64 -10.97
N MET A 191 14.98 -19.07 -11.73
CA MET A 191 14.79 -19.95 -12.89
C MET A 191 14.24 -21.33 -12.48
N LEU A 192 14.70 -21.87 -11.34
CA LEU A 192 14.17 -23.13 -10.82
C LEU A 192 12.69 -22.99 -10.44
N ILE A 193 12.31 -21.89 -9.81
CA ILE A 193 10.91 -21.62 -9.41
C ILE A 193 10.00 -21.49 -10.65
N GLU A 194 10.43 -20.78 -11.70
CA GLU A 194 9.68 -20.66 -12.96
C GLU A 194 9.54 -22.02 -13.69
N GLY A 195 10.59 -22.84 -13.68
CA GLY A 195 10.59 -24.18 -14.27
C GLY A 195 9.68 -25.17 -13.54
N GLU A 196 9.68 -25.14 -12.20
CA GLU A 196 8.78 -25.96 -11.37
C GLU A 196 7.30 -25.54 -11.57
N THR A 197 7.04 -24.25 -11.64
CA THR A 197 5.68 -23.72 -11.90
C THR A 197 5.18 -24.14 -13.29
N SER A 198 6.07 -24.17 -14.29
CA SER A 198 5.75 -24.58 -15.67
C SER A 198 5.58 -26.10 -15.85
N THR A 199 6.16 -26.91 -14.96
CA THR A 199 6.06 -28.37 -15.00
C THR A 199 4.86 -28.92 -14.21
N GLN A 200 4.31 -28.16 -13.25
CA GLN A 200 3.08 -28.54 -12.53
C GLN A 200 1.81 -28.55 -13.40
N THR A 201 1.82 -27.95 -14.58
CA THR A 201 0.70 -27.99 -15.55
C THR A 201 0.76 -29.14 -16.54
N LEU A 202 1.82 -29.95 -16.54
CA LEU A 202 2.01 -31.08 -17.46
C LEU A 202 2.64 -32.29 -16.75
N GLN A 203 1.98 -32.85 -15.74
CA GLN A 203 2.32 -34.18 -15.20
C GLN A 203 1.30 -35.23 -15.66
N ASP A 204 1.57 -35.80 -16.83
CA ASP A 204 1.28 -37.20 -17.15
C ASP A 204 2.15 -37.60 -18.36
N THR A 205 3.46 -37.77 -18.15
CA THR A 205 4.29 -38.63 -19.02
C THR A 205 5.43 -39.25 -18.23
N GLU A 206 5.68 -40.51 -18.53
CA GLU A 206 6.29 -41.51 -17.67
C GLU A 206 7.78 -41.32 -17.37
N SER A 207 8.12 -41.60 -16.11
CA SER A 207 9.46 -41.77 -15.58
C SER A 207 10.23 -42.86 -16.32
N THR A 208 11.39 -42.54 -16.90
CA THR A 208 12.36 -43.55 -17.37
C THR A 208 13.27 -43.99 -16.21
N PRO A 209 13.62 -45.28 -16.10
CA PRO A 209 14.28 -45.82 -14.91
C PRO A 209 15.80 -45.55 -14.96
N SER A 210 16.29 -44.77 -14.00
CA SER A 210 17.73 -44.57 -13.78
C SER A 210 18.37 -45.86 -13.28
N GLN A 211 19.28 -46.44 -14.06
CA GLN A 211 20.11 -47.56 -13.63
C GLN A 211 21.04 -47.15 -12.47
N GLY A 212 21.08 -47.99 -11.44
CA GLY A 212 21.72 -47.71 -10.16
C GLY A 212 23.25 -47.55 -10.25
N LYS A 213 23.74 -46.41 -9.76
CA LYS A 213 25.16 -46.17 -9.48
C LYS A 213 25.50 -46.76 -8.11
N ARG A 214 26.48 -47.65 -8.06
CA ARG A 214 27.03 -48.22 -6.80
C ARG A 214 28.12 -47.30 -6.27
N TRP A 215 28.23 -47.19 -4.96
CA TRP A 215 29.29 -46.45 -4.26
C TRP A 215 30.68 -46.86 -4.76
N GLY A 216 31.50 -45.91 -5.22
CA GLY A 216 32.91 -46.12 -5.61
C GLY A 216 33.27 -45.87 -7.08
N ASP A 217 32.33 -45.42 -7.93
CA ASP A 217 32.60 -45.07 -9.34
C ASP A 217 33.10 -43.62 -9.44
N PHE A 218 34.42 -43.42 -9.40
CA PHE A 218 35.09 -42.10 -9.28
C PHE A 218 35.70 -41.61 -10.61
N ASP A 219 35.47 -42.31 -11.73
CA ASP A 219 36.12 -42.03 -13.02
C ASP A 219 35.47 -40.89 -13.82
N VAL A 220 34.45 -40.24 -13.27
CA VAL A 220 33.87 -39.00 -13.82
C VAL A 220 33.89 -37.95 -12.73
N PRO A 221 34.62 -36.82 -12.88
CA PRO A 221 34.53 -35.75 -11.90
C PRO A 221 33.07 -35.32 -11.77
N ASP A 222 32.53 -35.40 -10.55
CA ASP A 222 31.15 -34.98 -10.21
C ASP A 222 30.90 -33.49 -10.49
N THR A 223 31.93 -32.73 -10.83
CA THR A 223 31.83 -31.41 -11.45
C THR A 223 31.59 -31.50 -12.95
N LYS A 224 30.46 -32.09 -13.35
CA LYS A 224 29.76 -31.50 -14.50
C LYS A 224 29.07 -30.27 -13.92
N PRO A 225 29.39 -29.04 -14.34
CA PRO A 225 28.53 -27.93 -13.99
C PRO A 225 27.11 -28.31 -14.44
N ASN A 226 26.12 -28.18 -13.57
CA ASN A 226 24.69 -28.32 -13.92
C ASN A 226 24.23 -27.18 -14.87
N TYR A 227 25.16 -26.63 -15.65
CA TYR A 227 25.01 -25.49 -16.50
C TYR A 227 25.32 -25.93 -17.92
N ILE A 228 24.25 -26.09 -18.70
CA ILE A 228 24.32 -25.97 -20.14
C ILE A 228 24.18 -24.47 -20.37
N PRO A 229 25.20 -23.74 -20.87
CA PRO A 229 25.00 -22.38 -21.31
C PRO A 229 23.92 -22.42 -22.39
N GLU A 230 22.74 -21.89 -22.09
CA GLU A 230 21.77 -21.62 -23.14
C GLU A 230 22.48 -20.73 -24.15
N THR A 231 22.57 -21.21 -25.39
CA THR A 231 23.08 -20.42 -26.50
C THR A 231 22.25 -19.15 -26.56
N GLU A 232 22.85 -18.02 -26.18
CA GLU A 232 22.20 -16.70 -26.25
C GLU A 232 21.60 -16.56 -27.64
N LYS A 233 20.27 -16.70 -27.74
CA LYS A 233 19.56 -16.44 -28.98
C LYS A 233 19.59 -14.93 -29.14
N ARG A 234 20.63 -14.42 -29.81
CA ARG A 234 20.69 -13.04 -30.27
C ARG A 234 19.53 -12.81 -31.25
N CYS A 235 18.35 -12.54 -30.70
CA CYS A 235 17.25 -11.98 -31.45
C CYS A 235 17.63 -10.54 -31.74
N MET A 236 17.91 -10.23 -32.99
CA MET A 236 18.14 -8.85 -33.42
C MET A 236 16.80 -8.11 -33.36
N ILE A 237 16.54 -7.52 -32.19
CA ILE A 237 15.38 -6.71 -31.89
C ILE A 237 15.71 -5.25 -32.24
N ASN A 238 14.74 -4.51 -32.77
CA ASN A 238 14.92 -3.10 -33.13
C ASN A 238 15.13 -2.23 -31.88
N ALA A 239 15.78 -1.08 -32.01
CA ALA A 239 16.01 -0.13 -30.92
C ALA A 239 14.70 0.25 -30.19
N ASN A 240 13.60 0.44 -30.93
CA ASN A 240 12.29 0.75 -30.34
C ASN A 240 11.77 -0.39 -29.47
N GLU A 241 11.89 -1.63 -29.94
CA GLU A 241 11.47 -2.82 -29.21
C GLU A 241 12.37 -3.06 -27.99
N ARG A 242 13.69 -2.81 -28.09
CA ARG A 242 14.61 -2.82 -26.94
C ARG A 242 14.21 -1.80 -25.88
N ASN A 243 13.77 -0.61 -26.29
CA ASN A 243 13.30 0.40 -25.34
C ASN A 243 11.98 0.00 -24.69
N LEU A 244 11.05 -0.58 -25.45
CA LEU A 244 9.80 -1.10 -24.91
C LEU A 244 10.06 -2.16 -23.84
N LEU A 245 10.97 -3.09 -24.08
CA LEU A 245 11.32 -4.13 -23.12
C LEU A 245 11.99 -3.56 -21.85
N ARG A 246 12.78 -2.48 -21.97
CA ARG A 246 13.32 -1.76 -20.80
C ARG A 246 12.21 -1.07 -20.00
N GLU A 247 11.22 -0.49 -20.68
CA GLU A 247 10.05 0.11 -20.03
C GLU A 247 9.20 -0.96 -19.33
N GLU A 248 8.99 -2.12 -19.96
CA GLU A 248 8.31 -3.27 -19.35
C GLU A 248 9.05 -3.75 -18.10
N PHE A 249 10.38 -3.86 -18.16
CA PHE A 249 11.19 -4.21 -16.99
C PHE A 249 10.98 -3.21 -15.84
N LEU A 250 11.07 -1.90 -16.13
CA LEU A 250 10.84 -0.86 -15.14
C LEU A 250 9.41 -0.92 -14.57
N GLN A 251 8.41 -1.14 -15.42
CA GLN A 251 7.01 -1.22 -15.02
C GLN A 251 6.74 -2.41 -14.12
N GLU A 252 7.29 -3.59 -14.43
CA GLU A 252 7.15 -4.78 -13.59
C GLU A 252 7.84 -4.57 -12.23
N MET A 253 9.03 -3.96 -12.21
CA MET A 253 9.71 -3.62 -10.95
C MET A 253 8.90 -2.61 -10.11
N CYS A 254 8.30 -1.60 -10.74
CA CYS A 254 7.38 -0.68 -10.07
C CYS A 254 6.12 -1.40 -9.55
N SER A 255 5.55 -2.29 -10.33
CA SER A 255 4.36 -3.06 -9.95
C SER A 255 4.63 -3.98 -8.77
N SER A 256 5.74 -4.73 -8.84
CA SER A 256 6.24 -5.58 -7.76
C SER A 256 6.44 -4.79 -6.47
N PHE A 257 7.00 -3.59 -6.56
CA PHE A 257 7.16 -2.68 -5.42
C PHE A 257 5.81 -2.30 -4.80
N ILE A 258 4.86 -1.86 -5.61
CA ILE A 258 3.51 -1.47 -5.15
C ILE A 258 2.78 -2.66 -4.52
N GLU A 259 2.97 -3.86 -5.07
CA GLU A 259 2.32 -5.09 -4.62
C GLU A 259 2.96 -5.69 -3.38
N GLY A 260 4.16 -5.27 -3.01
CA GLY A 260 4.84 -5.74 -1.79
C GLY A 260 5.67 -7.00 -2.00
N ARG A 261 6.08 -7.27 -3.24
CA ARG A 261 6.88 -8.45 -3.58
C ARG A 261 8.38 -8.22 -3.48
N ASP A 262 8.80 -6.98 -3.22
CA ASP A 262 10.21 -6.64 -3.13
C ASP A 262 10.79 -6.99 -1.76
N ILE A 263 11.56 -8.07 -1.69
CA ILE A 263 12.04 -8.65 -0.43
C ILE A 263 13.06 -7.72 0.26
N ASP A 264 13.78 -6.91 -0.52
CA ASP A 264 14.85 -6.06 -0.02
C ASP A 264 14.33 -4.75 0.58
N PHE A 265 13.02 -4.48 0.48
CA PHE A 265 12.39 -3.26 0.99
C PHE A 265 11.64 -3.47 2.31
N ASP A 266 11.86 -2.58 3.28
CA ASP A 266 11.12 -2.55 4.54
C ASP A 266 9.75 -1.86 4.38
N TYR A 267 8.74 -2.64 3.99
CA TYR A 267 7.37 -2.14 3.82
C TYR A 267 6.69 -1.70 5.12
N ASP A 268 7.12 -2.19 6.29
CA ASP A 268 6.49 -1.81 7.56
C ASP A 268 6.66 -0.32 7.85
N SER A 269 7.74 0.28 7.35
CA SER A 269 8.03 1.72 7.43
C SER A 269 7.05 2.59 6.63
N VAL A 270 6.42 2.03 5.59
CA VAL A 270 5.52 2.75 4.67
C VAL A 270 4.07 2.40 4.93
N ASP A 271 3.76 1.11 5.06
CA ASP A 271 2.38 0.59 5.11
C ASP A 271 1.60 1.14 6.30
N ASN A 272 2.28 1.40 7.42
CA ASN A 272 1.68 1.91 8.65
C ASN A 272 1.90 3.41 8.87
N ASN A 273 2.49 4.12 7.91
CA ASN A 273 2.84 5.52 8.05
C ASN A 273 1.82 6.45 7.36
N GLU A 274 1.20 7.32 8.15
CA GLU A 274 0.20 8.30 7.70
C GLU A 274 0.84 9.43 6.85
N GLU A 275 2.15 9.64 6.91
CA GLU A 275 2.84 10.67 6.08
C GLU A 275 2.84 10.34 4.58
N TYR A 276 2.58 9.09 4.23
CA TYR A 276 2.40 8.66 2.84
C TYR A 276 0.93 8.68 2.41
N ASP A 277 0.00 9.06 3.29
CA ASP A 277 -1.40 9.29 2.91
C ASP A 277 -1.49 10.55 2.04
N ASP A 278 -1.86 10.34 0.79
CA ASP A 278 -2.03 11.42 -0.15
C ASP A 278 -3.46 11.93 -0.16
N LEU A 279 -3.65 13.01 0.61
CA LEU A 279 -4.94 13.69 0.72
C LEU A 279 -5.42 14.24 -0.63
N GLN A 280 -4.53 14.59 -1.57
CA GLN A 280 -4.94 15.08 -2.88
C GLN A 280 -5.53 13.95 -3.72
N GLN A 281 -4.87 12.79 -3.79
CA GLN A 281 -5.43 11.64 -4.49
C GLN A 281 -6.71 11.17 -3.82
N MET A 282 -6.77 11.13 -2.49
CA MET A 282 -8.01 10.79 -1.79
C MET A 282 -9.16 11.74 -2.11
N SER A 283 -8.88 13.04 -2.25
CA SER A 283 -9.88 14.03 -2.66
C SER A 283 -10.35 13.80 -4.09
N ARG A 284 -9.43 13.48 -5.02
CA ARG A 284 -9.77 13.17 -6.41
C ARG A 284 -10.58 11.88 -6.51
N ASP A 285 -10.14 10.81 -5.84
CA ASP A 285 -10.86 9.54 -5.80
C ASP A 285 -12.29 9.72 -5.22
N ALA A 286 -12.45 10.63 -4.24
CA ALA A 286 -13.75 10.96 -3.67
C ALA A 286 -14.63 11.78 -4.63
N GLU A 287 -14.04 12.70 -5.39
CA GLU A 287 -14.68 13.50 -6.41
C GLU A 287 -15.11 12.62 -7.61
N ASP A 288 -14.23 11.74 -8.11
CA ASP A 288 -14.54 10.76 -9.16
C ASP A 288 -15.70 9.85 -8.73
N LYS A 289 -15.68 9.36 -7.49
CA LYS A 289 -16.78 8.56 -6.94
C LYS A 289 -18.09 9.35 -6.85
N TYR A 290 -18.02 10.64 -6.55
CA TYR A 290 -19.19 11.51 -6.54
C TYR A 290 -19.77 11.65 -7.96
N PHE A 291 -18.93 11.93 -8.96
CA PHE A 291 -19.35 12.04 -10.36
C PHE A 291 -19.88 10.73 -10.94
N ASP A 292 -19.26 9.59 -10.63
CA ASP A 292 -19.74 8.27 -11.06
C ASP A 292 -21.11 7.90 -10.46
N SER A 293 -21.45 8.51 -9.32
CA SER A 293 -22.72 8.30 -8.63
C SER A 293 -23.82 9.29 -9.02
N GLU A 294 -23.47 10.38 -9.72
CA GLU A 294 -24.47 11.25 -10.32
C GLU A 294 -25.07 10.55 -11.54
N ASP A 295 -26.36 10.22 -11.45
CA ASP A 295 -27.12 9.80 -12.62
C ASP A 295 -27.11 10.97 -13.61
N ASN A 296 -26.51 10.76 -14.78
CA ASN A 296 -26.59 11.75 -15.84
C ASN A 296 -28.04 11.72 -16.36
N ASP A 297 -28.85 12.69 -15.93
CA ASP A 297 -30.28 12.81 -16.31
C ASP A 297 -30.49 12.93 -17.83
N ALA A 298 -29.41 13.12 -18.60
CA ALA A 298 -29.42 13.10 -20.05
C ALA A 298 -28.94 11.74 -20.58
N GLU A 299 -29.88 10.91 -21.04
CA GLU A 299 -29.59 9.63 -21.72
C GLU A 299 -28.97 9.87 -23.10
N THR A 300 -29.17 11.07 -23.68
CA THR A 300 -28.66 11.46 -24.99
C THR A 300 -27.94 12.80 -24.98
N LEU A 301 -26.98 12.97 -25.90
CA LEU A 301 -26.26 14.23 -26.11
C LEU A 301 -27.23 15.40 -26.42
N GLU A 302 -28.37 15.11 -27.06
CA GLU A 302 -29.42 16.08 -27.38
C GLU A 302 -30.11 16.62 -26.10
N GLU A 303 -30.42 15.75 -25.14
CA GLU A 303 -31.01 16.12 -23.85
C GLU A 303 -30.01 16.90 -22.98
N HIS A 304 -28.74 16.51 -23.00
CA HIS A 304 -27.67 17.25 -22.32
C HIS A 304 -27.56 18.69 -22.88
N MET A 305 -27.59 18.84 -24.20
CA MET A 305 -27.58 20.15 -24.86
C MET A 305 -28.82 20.98 -24.54
N GLN A 306 -30.00 20.36 -24.45
CA GLN A 306 -31.25 21.03 -24.05
C GLN A 306 -31.21 21.49 -22.60
N HIS A 307 -30.74 20.66 -21.67
CA HIS A 307 -30.57 21.04 -20.27
C HIS A 307 -29.60 22.22 -20.11
N VAL A 308 -28.45 22.20 -20.78
CA VAL A 308 -27.49 23.32 -20.77
C VAL A 308 -28.12 24.62 -21.29
N GLN A 309 -28.93 24.55 -22.35
CA GLN A 309 -29.66 25.71 -22.87
C GLN A 309 -30.73 26.23 -21.89
N GLU A 310 -31.42 25.35 -21.18
CA GLU A 310 -32.48 25.70 -20.23
C GLU A 310 -31.93 26.30 -18.92
N TYR A 311 -30.85 25.73 -18.37
CA TYR A 311 -30.13 26.31 -17.23
C TYR A 311 -29.44 27.63 -17.60
N GLY A 312 -28.92 27.75 -18.83
CA GLY A 312 -28.40 29.01 -19.37
C GLY A 312 -29.48 30.09 -19.53
N ARG A 313 -30.71 29.72 -19.89
CA ARG A 313 -31.87 30.64 -19.97
C ARG A 313 -32.48 31.01 -18.63
N LYS A 314 -32.50 30.11 -17.64
CA LYS A 314 -33.04 30.42 -16.30
C LYS A 314 -32.21 31.50 -15.58
N LYS A 315 -30.91 31.58 -15.86
CA LYS A 315 -30.03 32.63 -15.32
C LYS A 315 -30.26 34.03 -15.92
N SER A 316 -30.99 34.15 -17.03
CA SER A 316 -31.23 35.45 -17.69
C SER A 316 -32.49 36.17 -17.21
N ASN A 317 -33.33 35.55 -16.38
CA ASN A 317 -34.60 36.14 -15.95
C ASN A 317 -34.60 36.70 -14.52
N ASP A 318 -33.56 36.45 -13.72
CA ASP A 318 -33.43 37.05 -12.39
C ASP A 318 -32.37 38.16 -12.42
N SER A 319 -32.85 39.37 -12.65
CA SER A 319 -32.05 40.58 -12.77
C SER A 319 -31.53 41.02 -11.40
N ASN A 320 -30.43 40.44 -10.95
CA ASN A 320 -29.55 41.06 -9.96
C ASN A 320 -28.10 40.79 -10.36
N SER A 321 -27.55 41.74 -11.12
CA SER A 321 -26.15 41.89 -11.52
C SER A 321 -25.22 40.74 -11.12
N ASP A 322 -25.00 39.81 -12.04
CA ASP A 322 -24.04 38.73 -11.85
C ASP A 322 -22.66 39.35 -11.57
N THR A 323 -21.97 38.90 -10.53
CA THR A 323 -20.66 39.45 -10.10
C THR A 323 -19.62 39.41 -11.23
N LEU A 324 -19.79 38.50 -12.18
CA LEU A 324 -18.94 38.36 -13.36
C LEU A 324 -19.16 39.50 -14.37
N ASP A 325 -20.41 39.96 -14.55
CA ASP A 325 -20.75 41.04 -15.47
C ASP A 325 -20.19 42.38 -14.97
N VAL A 326 -20.29 42.64 -13.67
CA VAL A 326 -19.69 43.82 -13.02
C VAL A 326 -18.16 43.81 -13.21
N PHE A 327 -17.54 42.65 -13.06
CA PHE A 327 -16.09 42.48 -13.23
C PHE A 327 -15.65 42.69 -14.69
N MET A 328 -16.37 42.11 -15.65
CA MET A 328 -16.13 42.29 -17.09
C MET A 328 -16.33 43.75 -17.53
N GLN A 329 -17.33 44.43 -16.97
CA GLN A 329 -17.57 45.84 -17.22
C GLN A 329 -16.45 46.72 -16.63
N HIS A 330 -15.96 46.40 -15.44
CA HIS A 330 -14.79 47.05 -14.85
C HIS A 330 -13.53 46.87 -15.71
N ILE A 331 -13.28 45.68 -16.23
CA ILE A 331 -12.15 45.42 -17.15
C ILE A 331 -12.29 46.23 -18.44
N SER A 332 -13.48 46.22 -19.04
CA SER A 332 -13.76 46.95 -20.28
C SER A 332 -13.57 48.46 -20.12
N ASN A 333 -14.05 49.02 -19.00
CA ASN A 333 -13.86 50.44 -18.68
C ASN A 333 -12.38 50.78 -18.44
N LYS A 334 -11.61 49.86 -17.85
CA LYS A 334 -10.17 50.05 -17.60
C LYS A 334 -9.34 50.03 -18.89
N LEU A 335 -9.76 49.24 -19.88
CA LEU A 335 -9.16 49.18 -21.22
C LEU A 335 -9.52 50.37 -22.10
N GLN A 336 -10.66 51.04 -21.85
CA GLN A 336 -11.05 52.26 -22.56
C GLN A 336 -10.43 53.53 -21.96
N GLN A 337 -9.85 53.45 -20.77
CA GLN A 337 -9.16 54.56 -20.09
C GLN A 337 -7.63 54.52 -20.21
N SER A 338 -7.08 53.51 -20.89
CA SER A 338 -5.69 53.45 -21.36
C SER A 338 -5.62 53.77 -22.84
#